data_AF-A0A944NHM4-F1
#
_entry.id   AF-A0A944NHM4-F1
#
_cell.length_a   1.000
_cell.length_b   1.000
_cell.length_c   1.000
_cell.angle_alpha   90.00
_cell.angle_beta   90.00
_cell.angle_gamma   90.00
#
_symmetry.space_group_name_H-M   'P 1'
#
loop_
_entity.id
_entity.type
_entity.pdbx_description
1 polymer ?
#
loop_
_entity_poly.entity_id
_entity_poly.type
_entity_poly.pdbx_seq_one_letter_code
_entity_poly.pdbx_strand_id
1 'polypeptide(L)'
;MSALLILGGIAWDPTIAGALVVATGVATFMGSIWLILSTNTGIRVGTLISFAAFFGWMTILAVTWWMYGSGWKGESPSWQVIDINVGDLGQSALLEARLLPNLEDLKSGYELVLESGDATAMAEFATLPSAADNPDLSDTELAALQASRQLRNETITHSELATVAPNVTDAAGFNDFNGWHLLATTQAGDAQAQAIADILNHPSMGFTSSADFKMLDTYTTGGKPTLQENPNRLDRITHWITSSARLTHPVRYTVVQLQEVVHVTVAPGEIPTRPVIDEAKPVVSVIMVRDLGSVRLRPALVALGSLFIFIALCYWLHVRDKEVMARREEFEKNGN
;
A
#
# COMPACT_ATOMS: atom_id res chain seq x y z
N MET A 1 3.16 31.43 -43.10
CA MET A 1 4.15 30.33 -42.96
C MET A 1 4.80 30.34 -41.57
N SER A 2 5.28 31.49 -41.06
CA SER A 2 5.93 31.60 -39.75
C SER A 2 5.03 31.25 -38.56
N ALA A 3 3.75 31.67 -38.55
CA ALA A 3 2.82 31.33 -37.47
C ALA A 3 2.50 29.82 -37.40
N LEU A 4 2.46 29.14 -38.55
CA LEU A 4 2.19 27.70 -38.65
C LEU A 4 3.39 26.87 -38.18
N LEU A 5 4.61 27.36 -38.43
CA LEU A 5 5.85 26.80 -37.91
C LEU A 5 6.01 27.00 -36.39
N ILE A 6 5.59 28.16 -35.86
CA ILE A 6 5.58 28.41 -34.41
C ILE A 6 4.56 27.51 -33.70
N LEU A 7 3.34 27.39 -34.24
CA LEU A 7 2.32 26.46 -33.70
C LEU A 7 2.78 25.00 -33.80
N GLY A 8 3.42 24.62 -34.90
CA GLY A 8 4.01 23.28 -35.08
C GLY A 8 5.14 22.97 -34.10
N GLY A 9 5.99 23.96 -33.78
CA GLY A 9 7.06 23.83 -32.78
C GLY A 9 6.56 23.74 -31.34
N ILE A 10 5.51 24.49 -30.99
CA ILE A 10 4.87 24.43 -29.67
C ILE A 10 4.17 23.08 -29.46
N ALA A 11 3.56 22.50 -30.50
CA ALA A 11 2.88 21.21 -30.38
C ALA A 11 3.83 20.01 -30.20
N TRP A 12 5.07 20.12 -30.68
CA TRP A 12 6.07 19.04 -30.64
C TRP A 12 6.97 19.05 -29.38
N ASP A 13 7.05 20.18 -28.67
CA ASP A 13 7.77 20.28 -27.39
C ASP A 13 6.79 20.26 -26.20
N PRO A 14 6.68 19.12 -25.48
CA PRO A 14 5.75 19.00 -24.36
C PRO A 14 6.06 19.97 -23.20
N THR A 15 7.31 20.44 -23.07
CA THR A 15 7.68 21.38 -22.00
C THR A 15 7.17 22.79 -22.29
N ILE A 16 7.33 23.27 -23.53
CA ILE A 16 6.85 24.58 -23.96
C ILE A 16 5.31 24.61 -23.98
N ALA A 17 4.68 23.55 -24.52
CA ALA A 17 3.24 23.40 -24.47
C ALA A 17 2.71 23.43 -23.02
N GLY A 18 3.35 22.68 -22.12
CA GLY A 18 2.99 22.66 -20.70
C GLY A 18 3.07 24.03 -20.04
N ALA A 19 4.17 24.76 -20.26
CA ALA A 19 4.34 26.11 -19.72
C ALA A 19 3.28 27.09 -20.25
N LEU A 20 2.96 27.04 -21.54
CA LEU A 20 1.94 27.91 -22.16
C LEU A 20 0.53 27.58 -21.66
N VAL A 21 0.21 26.30 -21.43
CA VAL A 21 -1.06 25.89 -20.83
C VAL A 21 -1.19 26.45 -19.41
N VAL A 22 -0.13 26.35 -18.60
CA VAL A 22 -0.13 26.92 -17.24
C VAL A 22 -0.27 28.45 -17.29
N ALA A 23 0.48 29.13 -18.15
CA ALA A 23 0.39 30.59 -18.30
C ALA A 23 -1.02 31.04 -18.73
N THR A 24 -1.62 30.33 -19.69
CA THR A 24 -2.99 30.59 -20.16
C THR A 24 -4.01 30.35 -19.05
N GLY A 25 -3.82 29.29 -18.25
CA GLY A 25 -4.63 28.99 -17.07
C GLY A 25 -4.56 30.11 -16.03
N VAL A 26 -3.36 30.59 -15.69
CA VAL A 26 -3.17 31.70 -14.74
C VAL A 26 -3.83 32.99 -15.26
N ALA A 27 -3.62 33.33 -16.52
CA ALA A 27 -4.19 34.53 -17.14
C ALA A 27 -5.72 34.48 -17.21
N THR A 28 -6.29 33.33 -17.59
CA THR A 28 -7.75 33.18 -17.79
C THR A 28 -8.48 33.01 -16.47
N PHE A 29 -7.95 32.23 -15.53
CA PHE A 29 -8.65 31.93 -14.28
C PHE A 29 -8.49 33.07 -13.27
N MET A 30 -7.26 33.46 -12.93
CA MET A 30 -7.00 34.47 -11.91
C MET A 30 -6.86 35.88 -12.51
N GLY A 31 -6.19 35.99 -13.66
CA GLY A 31 -5.96 37.28 -14.33
C GLY A 31 -7.25 37.97 -14.77
N SER A 32 -8.25 37.23 -15.25
CA SER A 32 -9.54 37.80 -15.66
C SER A 32 -10.29 38.44 -14.48
N ILE A 33 -10.38 37.73 -13.36
CA ILE A 33 -11.02 38.21 -12.12
C ILE A 33 -10.28 39.45 -11.61
N TRP A 34 -8.95 39.42 -11.63
CA TRP A 34 -8.12 40.56 -11.22
C TRP A 34 -8.31 41.78 -12.11
N LEU A 35 -8.37 41.62 -13.44
CA LEU A 35 -8.60 42.73 -14.36
C LEU A 35 -9.97 43.38 -14.13
N ILE A 36 -11.03 42.57 -13.99
CA ILE A 36 -12.39 43.06 -13.75
C ILE A 36 -12.48 43.83 -12.42
N LEU A 37 -11.84 43.32 -11.36
CA LEU A 37 -11.86 44.01 -10.06
C LEU A 37 -11.00 45.27 -10.08
N SER A 38 -9.85 45.24 -10.75
CA SER A 38 -8.94 46.37 -10.83
C SER A 38 -9.52 47.55 -11.61
N THR A 39 -10.31 47.31 -12.67
CA THR A 39 -10.97 48.38 -13.43
C THR A 39 -12.11 49.04 -12.65
N ASN A 40 -12.79 48.30 -11.77
CA ASN A 40 -13.93 48.81 -11.00
C ASN A 40 -13.53 49.44 -9.65
N THR A 41 -12.56 48.87 -8.95
CA THR A 41 -12.21 49.25 -7.57
C THR A 41 -10.81 49.87 -7.43
N GLY A 42 -10.08 49.97 -8.55
CA GLY A 42 -8.69 50.41 -8.60
C GLY A 42 -7.70 49.28 -8.31
N ILE A 43 -6.51 49.38 -8.91
CA ILE A 43 -5.51 48.29 -8.92
C ILE A 43 -5.09 47.81 -7.52
N ARG A 44 -4.96 48.72 -6.55
CA ARG A 44 -4.53 48.36 -5.18
C ARG A 44 -5.57 47.49 -4.47
N VAL A 45 -6.83 47.88 -4.56
CA VAL A 45 -7.95 47.20 -3.89
C VAL A 45 -8.32 45.93 -4.63
N GLY A 46 -8.40 46.01 -5.95
CA GLY A 46 -8.64 44.85 -6.82
C GLY A 46 -7.61 43.75 -6.57
N THR A 47 -6.31 44.09 -6.45
CA THR A 47 -5.27 43.10 -6.12
C THR A 47 -5.52 42.43 -4.79
N LEU A 48 -5.81 43.18 -3.71
CA LEU A 48 -6.07 42.59 -2.39
C LEU A 48 -7.27 41.64 -2.41
N ILE A 49 -8.37 42.04 -3.05
CA ILE A 49 -9.60 41.23 -3.14
C ILE A 49 -9.35 39.96 -3.96
N SER A 50 -8.74 40.07 -5.14
CA SER A 50 -8.48 38.91 -6.00
C SER A 50 -7.58 37.90 -5.31
N PHE A 51 -6.44 38.34 -4.75
CA PHE A 51 -5.52 37.45 -4.06
C PHE A 51 -6.15 36.83 -2.81
N ALA A 52 -6.96 37.58 -2.05
CA ALA A 52 -7.70 37.01 -0.93
C ALA A 52 -8.65 35.90 -1.41
N ALA A 53 -9.43 36.14 -2.47
CA ALA A 53 -10.32 35.13 -3.04
C ALA A 53 -9.56 33.89 -3.52
N PHE A 54 -8.41 34.08 -4.19
CA PHE A 54 -7.57 32.98 -4.67
C PHE A 54 -7.01 32.13 -3.54
N PHE A 55 -6.44 32.75 -2.49
CA PHE A 55 -5.90 32.01 -1.35
C PHE A 55 -7.00 31.38 -0.49
N GLY A 56 -8.18 31.99 -0.40
CA GLY A 56 -9.36 31.37 0.21
C GLY A 56 -9.79 30.11 -0.55
N TRP A 57 -9.85 30.19 -1.89
CA TRP A 57 -10.14 29.04 -2.74
C TRP A 57 -9.06 27.95 -2.64
N MET A 58 -7.78 28.32 -2.68
CA MET A 58 -6.66 27.38 -2.48
C MET A 58 -6.72 26.70 -1.12
N THR A 59 -7.15 27.41 -0.07
CA THR A 59 -7.35 26.83 1.26
C THR A 59 -8.44 25.75 1.23
N ILE A 60 -9.58 26.02 0.60
CA ILE A 60 -10.69 25.05 0.48
C ILE A 60 -10.23 23.80 -0.30
N LEU A 61 -9.55 23.99 -1.43
CA LEU A 61 -9.00 22.87 -2.20
C LEU A 61 -7.97 22.08 -1.42
N ALA A 62 -7.03 22.74 -0.76
CA ALA A 62 -5.97 22.08 -0.02
C ALA A 62 -6.51 21.33 1.21
N VAL A 63 -7.54 21.85 1.88
CA VAL A 63 -8.25 21.12 2.95
C VAL A 63 -8.95 19.88 2.37
N THR A 64 -9.57 20.00 1.20
CA THR A 64 -10.18 18.86 0.49
C THR A 64 -9.13 17.80 0.15
N TRP A 65 -7.99 18.22 -0.42
CA TRP A 65 -6.86 17.35 -0.71
C TRP A 65 -6.25 16.71 0.53
N TRP A 66 -6.18 17.44 1.64
CA TRP A 66 -5.71 16.93 2.92
C TRP A 66 -6.63 15.84 3.47
N MET A 67 -7.95 16.06 3.46
CA MET A 67 -8.92 15.07 3.92
C MET A 67 -8.90 13.79 3.08
N TYR A 68 -8.88 13.92 1.75
CA TYR A 68 -8.95 12.79 0.84
C TYR A 68 -7.59 12.19 0.46
N GLY A 69 -6.46 12.83 0.80
CA GLY A 69 -5.13 12.40 0.38
C GLY A 69 -4.92 12.47 -1.14
N SER A 70 -5.51 13.47 -1.80
CA SER A 70 -5.45 13.68 -3.25
C SER A 70 -4.63 14.94 -3.61
N GLY A 71 -4.57 15.27 -4.91
CA GLY A 71 -3.82 16.44 -5.39
C GLY A 71 -2.31 16.23 -5.31
N TRP A 72 -1.57 17.25 -4.87
CA TRP A 72 -0.12 17.15 -4.63
C TRP A 72 0.16 16.39 -3.33
N LYS A 73 -0.12 15.09 -3.35
CA LYS A 73 0.11 14.18 -2.23
C LYS A 73 1.58 13.83 -2.07
N GLY A 74 1.95 13.43 -0.86
CA GLY A 74 3.25 12.82 -0.58
C GLY A 74 3.34 11.38 -1.07
N GLU A 75 4.38 10.68 -0.63
CA GLU A 75 4.59 9.27 -0.96
C GLU A 75 3.46 8.40 -0.41
N SER A 76 3.02 7.44 -1.23
CA SER A 76 2.04 6.44 -0.84
C SER A 76 2.68 5.37 0.04
N PRO A 77 1.91 4.68 0.90
CA PRO A 77 2.44 3.58 1.68
C PRO A 77 3.04 2.49 0.78
N SER A 78 4.30 2.11 0.98
CA SER A 78 4.92 0.93 0.36
C SER A 78 5.55 -0.02 1.39
N TRP A 79 5.84 -1.25 0.99
CA TRP A 79 6.73 -2.12 1.75
C TRP A 79 8.17 -1.81 1.33
N GLN A 80 9.08 -1.74 2.30
CA GLN A 80 10.50 -1.51 2.06
C GLN A 80 11.29 -2.67 2.64
N VAL A 81 12.12 -3.32 1.83
CA VAL A 81 13.02 -4.37 2.27
C VAL A 81 14.12 -3.77 3.12
N ILE A 82 14.27 -4.29 4.34
CA ILE A 82 15.36 -3.94 5.26
C ILE A 82 16.49 -4.95 5.11
N ASP A 83 16.13 -6.23 5.03
CA ASP A 83 17.07 -7.33 5.09
C ASP A 83 16.56 -8.51 4.25
N ILE A 84 17.48 -9.23 3.63
CA ILE A 84 17.21 -10.48 2.92
C ILE A 84 18.14 -11.51 3.53
N ASN A 85 17.57 -12.40 4.32
CA ASN A 85 18.31 -13.45 5.01
C ASN A 85 18.18 -14.78 4.28
N VAL A 86 19.24 -15.59 4.28
CA VAL A 86 19.30 -16.90 3.63
C VAL A 86 19.64 -17.94 4.69
N GLY A 87 18.71 -18.87 4.93
CA GLY A 87 18.84 -19.90 5.95
C GLY A 87 18.38 -19.41 7.32
N ASP A 88 19.30 -19.39 8.29
CA ASP A 88 19.00 -19.18 9.70
C ASP A 88 18.57 -17.73 10.02
N LEU A 89 17.31 -17.56 10.44
CA LEU A 89 16.74 -16.29 10.89
C LEU A 89 17.49 -15.68 12.08
N GLY A 90 18.19 -16.49 12.89
CA GLY A 90 19.04 -16.04 13.99
C GLY A 90 20.16 -15.08 13.57
N GLN A 91 20.57 -15.11 12.29
CA GLN A 91 21.60 -14.23 11.73
C GLN A 91 21.05 -12.94 11.11
N SER A 92 19.72 -12.74 11.10
CA SER A 92 19.12 -11.55 10.48
C SER A 92 19.64 -10.25 11.11
N ALA A 93 19.74 -9.20 10.30
CA ALA A 93 20.07 -7.85 10.77
C ALA A 93 18.98 -7.29 11.70
N LEU A 94 17.73 -7.74 11.57
CA LEU A 94 16.62 -7.31 12.42
C LEU A 94 16.49 -8.22 13.64
N LEU A 95 16.61 -7.66 14.85
CA LEU A 95 16.52 -8.42 16.10
C LEU A 95 15.14 -9.08 16.27
N GLU A 96 14.08 -8.39 15.85
CA GLU A 96 12.72 -8.87 15.90
C GLU A 96 12.51 -10.10 15.01
N ALA A 97 13.20 -10.19 13.87
CA ALA A 97 13.11 -11.34 12.97
C ALA A 97 13.77 -12.60 13.57
N ARG A 98 14.77 -12.45 14.44
CA ARG A 98 15.45 -13.57 15.12
C ARG A 98 14.55 -14.30 16.13
N LEU A 99 13.42 -13.71 16.49
CA LEU A 99 12.43 -14.32 17.40
C LEU A 99 11.53 -15.33 16.69
N LEU A 100 11.50 -15.30 15.36
CA LEU A 100 10.73 -16.24 14.55
C LEU A 100 11.55 -17.53 14.37
N PRO A 101 10.98 -18.72 14.67
CA PRO A 101 11.67 -19.99 14.47
C PRO A 101 11.93 -20.25 12.97
N ASN A 102 12.96 -21.06 12.69
CA ASN A 102 13.23 -21.49 11.33
C ASN A 102 12.15 -22.49 10.88
N LEU A 103 11.85 -22.50 9.58
CA LEU A 103 10.79 -23.35 9.02
C LEU A 103 11.06 -24.85 9.22
N GLU A 104 12.34 -25.25 9.22
CA GLU A 104 12.78 -26.64 9.45
C GLU A 104 12.44 -27.18 10.85
N ASP A 105 12.26 -26.29 11.83
CA ASP A 105 11.89 -26.66 13.21
C ASP A 105 10.37 -26.81 13.37
N LEU A 106 9.58 -26.42 12.37
CA LEU A 106 8.13 -26.44 12.38
C LEU A 106 7.61 -27.70 11.67
N LYS A 107 6.48 -28.21 12.15
CA LYS A 107 5.74 -29.27 11.45
C LYS A 107 5.31 -28.76 10.09
N SER A 108 5.28 -29.61 9.06
CA SER A 108 4.78 -29.19 7.75
C SER A 108 3.29 -28.86 7.81
N GLY A 109 2.82 -28.01 6.89
CA GLY A 109 1.38 -27.70 6.80
C GLY A 109 0.53 -28.95 6.61
N TYR A 110 1.03 -29.95 5.88
CA TYR A 110 0.32 -31.21 5.66
C TYR A 110 0.25 -32.07 6.93
N GLU A 111 1.33 -32.14 7.71
CA GLU A 111 1.34 -32.84 9.01
C GLU A 111 0.32 -32.20 9.98
N LEU A 112 0.22 -30.87 9.99
CA LEU A 112 -0.78 -30.17 10.81
C LEU A 112 -2.21 -30.54 10.39
N VAL A 113 -2.48 -30.67 9.09
CA VAL A 113 -3.79 -31.13 8.61
C VAL A 113 -4.11 -32.52 9.15
N LEU A 114 -3.17 -33.46 9.02
CA LEU A 114 -3.37 -34.85 9.46
C LEU A 114 -3.56 -34.96 10.98
N GLU A 115 -2.80 -34.20 11.77
CA GLU A 115 -2.88 -34.23 13.23
C GLU A 115 -4.13 -33.52 13.77
N SER A 116 -4.56 -32.44 13.11
CA SER A 116 -5.71 -31.65 13.56
C SER A 116 -7.03 -32.42 13.54
N GLY A 117 -7.20 -33.33 12.57
CA GLY A 117 -8.48 -34.00 12.31
C GLY A 117 -9.61 -33.05 11.92
N ASP A 118 -9.31 -31.80 11.56
CA ASP A 118 -10.31 -30.80 11.19
C ASP A 118 -10.98 -31.18 9.86
N ALA A 119 -12.32 -31.23 9.86
CA ALA A 119 -13.07 -31.72 8.72
C ALA A 119 -12.88 -30.83 7.47
N THR A 120 -12.72 -29.52 7.64
CA THR A 120 -12.53 -28.58 6.53
C THR A 120 -11.12 -28.71 5.96
N ALA A 121 -10.11 -28.76 6.83
CA ALA A 121 -8.72 -28.95 6.41
C ALA A 121 -8.51 -30.30 5.71
N MET A 122 -9.06 -31.39 6.27
CA MET A 122 -8.97 -32.73 5.67
C MET A 122 -9.71 -32.82 4.35
N ALA A 123 -10.89 -32.20 4.23
CA ALA A 123 -11.65 -32.19 2.98
C ALA A 123 -10.87 -31.53 1.84
N GLU A 124 -10.17 -30.42 2.11
CA GLU A 124 -9.42 -29.69 1.08
C GLU A 124 -8.05 -30.32 0.78
N PHE A 125 -7.33 -30.74 1.82
CA PHE A 125 -5.90 -31.09 1.72
C PHE A 125 -5.57 -32.56 2.05
N ALA A 126 -6.54 -33.41 2.38
CA ALA A 126 -6.30 -34.83 2.60
C ALA A 126 -7.16 -35.75 1.71
N THR A 127 -7.92 -35.19 0.76
CA THR A 127 -8.78 -35.94 -0.17
C THR A 127 -8.06 -36.25 -1.48
N LEU A 128 -8.08 -37.53 -1.86
CA LEU A 128 -7.58 -38.04 -3.14
C LEU A 128 -8.75 -38.43 -4.08
N PRO A 129 -8.65 -38.16 -5.39
CA PRO A 129 -9.67 -38.55 -6.35
C PRO A 129 -9.89 -40.06 -6.38
N SER A 130 -11.16 -40.50 -6.36
CA SER A 130 -11.51 -41.91 -6.45
C SER A 130 -11.86 -42.32 -7.89
N ALA A 131 -11.83 -43.63 -8.17
CA ALA A 131 -12.30 -44.19 -9.45
C ALA A 131 -13.80 -43.94 -9.68
N ALA A 132 -14.59 -43.82 -8.60
CA ALA A 132 -16.02 -43.52 -8.71
C ALA A 132 -16.27 -42.08 -9.21
N ASP A 133 -15.39 -41.15 -8.83
CA ASP A 133 -15.48 -39.74 -9.26
C ASP A 133 -14.92 -39.53 -10.67
N ASN A 134 -14.11 -40.47 -11.18
CA ASN A 134 -13.43 -40.37 -12.47
C ASN A 134 -13.56 -41.67 -13.28
N PRO A 135 -14.77 -42.03 -13.73
CA PRO A 135 -15.02 -43.30 -14.42
C PRO A 135 -14.37 -43.38 -15.81
N ASP A 136 -14.01 -42.24 -16.40
CA ASP A 136 -13.45 -42.15 -17.75
C ASP A 136 -11.91 -42.31 -17.80
N LEU A 137 -11.24 -42.30 -16.64
CA LEU A 137 -9.77 -42.41 -16.56
C LEU A 137 -9.34 -43.88 -16.47
N SER A 138 -8.27 -44.23 -17.18
CA SER A 138 -7.59 -45.52 -16.97
C SER A 138 -6.93 -45.57 -15.58
N ASP A 139 -6.68 -46.78 -15.06
CA ASP A 139 -6.02 -46.98 -13.76
C ASP A 139 -4.66 -46.25 -13.68
N THR A 140 -3.93 -46.18 -14.80
CA THR A 140 -2.66 -45.46 -14.90
C THR A 140 -2.81 -43.95 -14.83
N GLU A 141 -3.84 -43.40 -15.47
CA GLU A 141 -4.12 -41.95 -15.44
C GLU A 141 -4.68 -41.54 -14.07
N LEU A 142 -5.50 -42.39 -13.44
CA LEU A 142 -5.99 -42.17 -12.08
C LEU A 142 -4.84 -42.16 -11.07
N ALA A 143 -3.90 -43.10 -11.16
CA ALA A 143 -2.72 -43.12 -10.30
C ALA A 143 -1.85 -41.86 -10.46
N ALA A 144 -1.67 -41.37 -11.70
CA ALA A 144 -0.94 -40.12 -11.97
C ALA A 144 -1.68 -38.90 -11.37
N LEU A 145 -3.00 -38.86 -11.48
CA LEU A 145 -3.82 -37.81 -10.89
C LEU A 145 -3.75 -37.82 -9.35
N GLN A 146 -3.84 -39.01 -8.74
CA GLN A 146 -3.71 -39.17 -7.29
C GLN A 146 -2.33 -38.74 -6.79
N ALA A 147 -1.26 -39.13 -7.48
CA ALA A 147 0.10 -38.71 -7.15
C ALA A 147 0.26 -37.17 -7.23
N SER A 148 -0.30 -36.55 -8.27
CA SER A 148 -0.30 -35.09 -8.43
C SER A 148 -1.09 -34.36 -7.32
N ARG A 149 -2.27 -34.90 -6.93
CA ARG A 149 -3.06 -34.36 -5.81
C ARG A 149 -2.32 -34.52 -4.49
N GLN A 150 -1.70 -35.67 -4.26
CA GLN A 150 -0.92 -35.95 -3.05
C GLN A 150 0.27 -35.00 -2.92
N LEU A 151 1.02 -34.80 -4.01
CA LEU A 151 2.12 -33.83 -4.02
C LEU A 151 1.66 -32.42 -3.66
N ARG A 152 0.50 -31.96 -4.18
CA ARG A 152 -0.05 -30.65 -3.81
C ARG A 152 -0.39 -30.59 -2.33
N ASN A 153 -0.97 -31.66 -1.78
CA ASN A 153 -1.32 -31.74 -0.37
C ASN A 153 -0.09 -31.68 0.53
N GLU A 154 0.98 -32.40 0.17
CA GLU A 154 2.25 -32.43 0.91
C GLU A 154 3.00 -31.09 0.85
N THR A 155 2.89 -30.37 -0.26
CA THR A 155 3.59 -29.09 -0.46
C THR A 155 2.77 -27.88 0.04
N ILE A 156 1.71 -28.07 0.82
CA ILE A 156 0.90 -26.96 1.34
C ILE A 156 1.71 -26.09 2.31
N THR A 157 1.53 -24.76 2.22
CA THR A 157 2.16 -23.82 3.17
C THR A 157 1.24 -23.51 4.35
N HIS A 158 1.79 -23.02 5.46
CA HIS A 158 0.99 -22.59 6.61
C HIS A 158 0.05 -21.43 6.23
N SER A 159 0.53 -20.47 5.43
CA SER A 159 -0.27 -19.35 4.92
C SER A 159 -1.44 -19.82 4.05
N GLU A 160 -1.28 -20.90 3.28
CA GLU A 160 -2.37 -21.51 2.51
C GLU A 160 -3.37 -22.22 3.44
N LEU A 161 -2.87 -22.94 4.45
CA LEU A 161 -3.70 -23.60 5.46
C LEU A 161 -4.53 -22.60 6.26
N ALA A 162 -3.93 -21.47 6.67
CA ALA A 162 -4.60 -20.41 7.42
C ALA A 162 -5.76 -19.75 6.65
N THR A 163 -5.71 -19.77 5.31
CA THR A 163 -6.82 -19.28 4.46
C THR A 163 -8.04 -20.19 4.53
N VAL A 164 -7.83 -21.51 4.63
CA VAL A 164 -8.90 -22.51 4.58
C VAL A 164 -9.39 -22.89 5.98
N ALA A 165 -8.47 -23.11 6.91
CA ALA A 165 -8.72 -23.60 8.26
C ALA A 165 -7.84 -22.84 9.29
N PRO A 166 -8.13 -21.55 9.56
CA PRO A 166 -7.34 -20.74 10.49
C PRO A 166 -7.28 -21.32 11.90
N ASN A 167 -8.32 -22.03 12.34
CA ASN A 167 -8.36 -22.71 13.64
C ASN A 167 -7.22 -23.75 13.80
N VAL A 168 -6.81 -24.40 12.71
CA VAL A 168 -5.73 -25.41 12.75
C VAL A 168 -4.38 -24.72 12.98
N THR A 169 -4.12 -23.64 12.26
CA THR A 169 -2.90 -22.85 12.45
C THR A 169 -2.88 -22.15 13.82
N ASP A 170 -4.01 -21.64 14.27
CA ASP A 170 -4.12 -20.99 15.58
C ASP A 170 -3.90 -21.98 16.72
N ALA A 171 -4.45 -23.20 16.62
CA ALA A 171 -4.22 -24.28 17.58
C ALA A 171 -2.75 -24.72 17.64
N ALA A 172 -2.03 -24.60 16.51
CA ALA A 172 -0.59 -24.86 16.44
C ALA A 172 0.27 -23.65 16.88
N GLY A 173 -0.34 -22.55 17.33
CA GLY A 173 0.35 -21.39 17.89
C GLY A 173 0.75 -20.32 16.87
N PHE A 174 0.33 -20.43 15.60
CA PHE A 174 0.68 -19.48 14.53
C PHE A 174 0.03 -18.10 14.67
N ASN A 175 -0.89 -17.93 15.62
CA ASN A 175 -1.52 -16.64 15.93
C ASN A 175 -0.64 -15.73 16.80
N ASP A 176 0.30 -16.28 17.57
CA ASP A 176 1.26 -15.51 18.38
C ASP A 176 2.54 -16.31 18.66
N PHE A 177 3.47 -16.26 17.71
CA PHE A 177 4.84 -16.72 17.86
C PHE A 177 5.75 -15.57 18.28
N ASN A 178 5.94 -15.38 19.59
CA ASN A 178 6.81 -14.32 20.12
C ASN A 178 6.45 -12.92 19.59
N GLY A 179 5.17 -12.62 19.39
CA GLY A 179 4.67 -11.38 18.80
C GLY A 179 4.56 -11.38 17.27
N TRP A 180 4.92 -12.48 16.59
CA TRP A 180 4.67 -12.69 15.17
C TRP A 180 3.37 -13.47 14.97
N HIS A 181 2.58 -13.09 13.98
CA HIS A 181 1.44 -13.89 13.54
C HIS A 181 1.57 -14.22 12.06
N LEU A 182 1.11 -15.42 11.73
CA LEU A 182 1.02 -15.89 10.36
C LEU A 182 -0.09 -15.12 9.62
N LEU A 183 0.20 -14.72 8.38
CA LEU A 183 -0.77 -14.14 7.47
C LEU A 183 -1.28 -15.22 6.51
N ALA A 184 -2.60 -15.30 6.40
CA ALA A 184 -3.25 -16.05 5.33
C ALA A 184 -2.83 -15.51 3.95
N THR A 185 -2.80 -16.35 2.93
CA THR A 185 -2.46 -15.93 1.54
C THR A 185 -3.34 -14.79 1.03
N THR A 186 -4.60 -14.72 1.50
CA THR A 186 -5.54 -13.64 1.19
C THR A 186 -5.12 -12.26 1.73
N GLN A 187 -4.31 -12.24 2.80
CA GLN A 187 -3.84 -11.03 3.47
C GLN A 187 -2.40 -10.68 3.10
N ALA A 188 -1.60 -11.68 2.74
CA ALA A 188 -0.17 -11.54 2.46
C ALA A 188 0.14 -10.98 1.06
N GLY A 189 -0.82 -10.97 0.13
CA GLY A 189 -0.57 -10.72 -1.30
C GLY A 189 0.21 -9.43 -1.64
N ASP A 190 -0.05 -8.32 -0.95
CA ASP A 190 0.66 -7.04 -1.15
C ASP A 190 2.14 -7.15 -0.75
N ALA A 191 2.43 -7.77 0.40
CA ALA A 191 3.79 -7.99 0.88
C ALA A 191 4.54 -8.99 -0.02
N GLN A 192 3.88 -10.08 -0.41
CA GLN A 192 4.44 -11.09 -1.30
C GLN A 192 4.83 -10.51 -2.66
N ALA A 193 3.97 -9.66 -3.25
CA ALA A 193 4.26 -9.01 -4.52
C ALA A 193 5.50 -8.09 -4.44
N GLN A 194 5.64 -7.32 -3.35
CA GLN A 194 6.83 -6.49 -3.15
C GLN A 194 8.10 -7.34 -2.96
N ALA A 195 8.03 -8.40 -2.15
CA ALA A 195 9.17 -9.29 -1.93
C ALA A 195 9.66 -9.93 -3.24
N ILE A 196 8.73 -10.38 -4.10
CA ILE A 196 9.05 -10.91 -5.43
C ILE A 196 9.78 -9.87 -6.27
N ALA A 197 9.25 -8.64 -6.32
CA ALA A 197 9.86 -7.57 -7.10
C ALA A 197 11.28 -7.27 -6.64
N ASP A 198 11.50 -7.21 -5.33
CA ASP A 198 12.83 -6.88 -4.78
C ASP A 198 13.82 -8.04 -4.94
N ILE A 199 13.39 -9.30 -4.80
CA ILE A 199 14.26 -10.45 -5.05
C ILE A 199 14.72 -10.53 -6.49
N LEU A 200 13.81 -10.36 -7.45
CA LEU A 200 14.16 -10.40 -8.87
C LEU A 200 15.11 -9.26 -9.26
N ASN A 201 15.10 -8.17 -8.50
CA ASN A 201 16.03 -7.05 -8.66
C ASN A 201 17.39 -7.29 -7.98
N HIS A 202 17.58 -8.40 -7.23
CA HIS A 202 18.83 -8.75 -6.54
C HIS A 202 19.60 -9.85 -7.31
N PRO A 203 20.60 -9.50 -8.15
CA PRO A 203 21.28 -10.47 -9.02
C PRO A 203 22.07 -11.53 -8.25
N SER A 204 22.44 -11.25 -7.00
CA SER A 204 23.20 -12.15 -6.12
C SER A 204 22.40 -13.38 -5.69
N MET A 205 21.08 -13.36 -5.81
CA MET A 205 20.21 -14.47 -5.40
C MET A 205 19.96 -15.48 -6.53
N GLY A 206 20.33 -15.15 -7.77
CA GLY A 206 20.25 -16.10 -8.91
C GLY A 206 18.85 -16.35 -9.47
N PHE A 207 17.81 -15.71 -8.93
CA PHE A 207 16.44 -15.82 -9.45
C PHE A 207 16.23 -14.90 -10.66
N THR A 208 15.68 -15.44 -11.74
CA THR A 208 15.40 -14.72 -12.99
C THR A 208 13.91 -14.54 -13.24
N SER A 209 13.10 -15.45 -12.69
CA SER A 209 11.66 -15.50 -12.86
C SER A 209 10.97 -15.90 -11.57
N SER A 210 9.71 -15.52 -11.41
CA SER A 210 8.85 -15.98 -10.32
C SER A 210 8.56 -17.49 -10.38
N ALA A 211 8.95 -18.17 -11.46
CA ALA A 211 8.87 -19.63 -11.59
C ALA A 211 10.04 -20.36 -10.89
N ASP A 212 11.11 -19.64 -10.55
CA ASP A 212 12.34 -20.23 -10.00
C ASP A 212 12.23 -20.51 -8.49
N PHE A 213 11.18 -20.00 -7.85
CA PHE A 213 10.96 -20.15 -6.42
C PHE A 213 9.47 -20.31 -6.09
N LYS A 214 9.20 -20.94 -4.96
CA LYS A 214 7.87 -21.06 -4.37
C LYS A 214 7.81 -20.22 -3.10
N MET A 215 6.71 -19.47 -2.97
CA MET A 215 6.38 -18.73 -1.77
C MET A 215 5.92 -19.72 -0.69
N LEU A 216 6.49 -19.59 0.51
CA LEU A 216 6.14 -20.42 1.66
C LEU A 216 5.13 -19.66 2.51
N ASP A 217 5.62 -19.05 3.58
CA ASP A 217 4.80 -18.40 4.60
C ASP A 217 5.11 -16.92 4.71
N THR A 218 4.11 -16.17 5.17
CA THR A 218 4.25 -14.76 5.45
C THR A 218 3.86 -14.48 6.88
N TYR A 219 4.77 -13.89 7.64
CA TYR A 219 4.55 -13.50 9.03
C TYR A 219 4.54 -11.98 9.13
N THR A 220 3.81 -11.45 10.10
CA THR A 220 3.87 -10.02 10.40
C THR A 220 3.88 -9.77 11.91
N THR A 221 4.51 -8.68 12.32
CA THR A 221 4.55 -8.23 13.70
C THR A 221 4.36 -6.72 13.78
N GLY A 222 3.92 -6.25 14.93
CA GLY A 222 3.63 -4.84 15.18
C GLY A 222 2.39 -4.35 14.44
N GLY A 223 2.43 -3.09 14.02
CA GLY A 223 1.29 -2.43 13.41
C GLY A 223 0.14 -2.14 14.39
N LYS A 224 -0.96 -1.62 13.84
CA LYS A 224 -2.15 -1.31 14.64
C LYS A 224 -2.87 -2.61 15.02
N PRO A 225 -3.39 -2.73 16.26
CA PRO A 225 -4.13 -3.91 16.65
C PRO A 225 -5.32 -4.08 15.70
N THR A 226 -5.52 -5.30 15.21
CA THR A 226 -6.70 -5.67 14.44
C THR A 226 -7.83 -6.06 15.40
N LEU A 227 -9.06 -5.97 14.92
CA LEU A 227 -10.19 -6.54 15.63
C LEU A 227 -10.09 -8.07 15.52
N GLN A 228 -10.51 -8.77 16.58
CA GLN A 228 -10.72 -10.22 16.52
C GLN A 228 -11.77 -10.55 15.45
N GLU A 229 -11.80 -11.80 14.99
CA GLU A 229 -12.68 -12.24 13.91
C GLU A 229 -14.18 -12.06 14.23
N ASN A 230 -14.56 -12.22 15.50
CA ASN A 230 -15.93 -12.02 15.99
C ASN A 230 -16.01 -10.94 17.11
N PRO A 231 -15.83 -9.65 16.78
CA PRO A 231 -15.74 -8.61 17.79
C PRO A 231 -17.13 -8.15 18.25
N ASN A 232 -17.32 -8.04 19.56
CA ASN A 232 -18.54 -7.48 20.13
C ASN A 232 -18.63 -5.97 19.89
N ARG A 233 -19.80 -5.37 20.08
CA ARG A 233 -20.03 -3.92 19.94
C ARG A 233 -19.08 -3.11 20.83
N LEU A 234 -18.82 -3.57 22.05
CA LEU A 234 -17.90 -2.90 22.99
C LEU A 234 -16.45 -2.95 22.50
N ASP A 235 -16.03 -4.04 21.87
CA ASP A 235 -14.67 -4.18 21.32
C ASP A 235 -14.46 -3.22 20.15
N ARG A 236 -15.48 -3.08 19.29
CA ARG A 236 -15.45 -2.10 18.18
C ARG A 236 -15.34 -0.66 18.68
N ILE A 237 -16.11 -0.31 19.71
CA ILE A 237 -16.06 1.04 20.30
C ILE A 237 -14.70 1.29 20.94
N THR A 238 -14.21 0.32 21.71
CA THR A 238 -12.91 0.43 22.40
C THR A 238 -11.77 0.52 21.40
N HIS A 239 -11.81 -0.28 20.33
CA HIS A 239 -10.86 -0.22 19.22
C HIS A 239 -10.88 1.14 18.53
N TRP A 240 -12.07 1.70 18.24
CA TRP A 240 -12.18 3.02 17.64
C TRP A 240 -11.57 4.12 18.53
N ILE A 241 -11.85 4.11 19.84
CA ILE A 241 -11.29 5.08 20.80
C ILE A 241 -9.77 4.93 20.89
N THR A 242 -9.28 3.73 21.13
CA THR A 242 -7.85 3.46 21.35
C THR A 242 -7.03 3.69 20.08
N SER A 243 -7.57 3.36 18.90
CA SER A 243 -6.91 3.63 17.61
C SER A 243 -6.89 5.12 17.27
N SER A 244 -7.91 5.88 17.64
CA SER A 244 -7.97 7.34 17.45
C SER A 244 -7.02 8.09 18.39
N ALA A 245 -6.82 7.58 19.61
CA ALA A 245 -5.89 8.16 20.58
C ALA A 245 -4.41 7.95 20.21
N ARG A 246 -4.10 6.97 19.35
CA ARG A 246 -2.73 6.71 18.86
C ARG A 246 -2.37 7.69 17.74
N LEU A 247 -1.77 8.82 18.13
CA LEU A 247 -1.27 9.83 17.20
C LEU A 247 -0.14 9.29 16.31
N THR A 248 0.77 8.49 16.88
CA THR A 248 1.86 7.85 16.14
C THR A 248 1.43 6.48 15.62
N HIS A 249 2.03 6.07 14.52
CA HIS A 249 1.78 4.77 13.93
C HIS A 249 2.85 3.78 14.40
N PRO A 250 2.46 2.65 15.02
CA PRO A 250 3.41 1.60 15.36
C PRO A 250 4.01 1.00 14.08
N VAL A 251 5.31 0.74 14.11
CA VAL A 251 6.02 0.10 13.00
C VAL A 251 5.46 -1.30 12.79
N ARG A 252 5.30 -1.69 11.52
CA ARG A 252 4.86 -3.03 11.14
C ARG A 252 5.95 -3.68 10.32
N TYR A 253 6.39 -4.85 10.76
CA TYR A 253 7.33 -5.67 10.00
C TYR A 253 6.59 -6.85 9.40
N THR A 254 7.10 -7.35 8.29
CA THR A 254 6.65 -8.60 7.68
C THR A 254 7.85 -9.38 7.18
N VAL A 255 7.77 -10.70 7.33
CA VAL A 255 8.76 -11.63 6.78
C VAL A 255 8.03 -12.46 5.75
N VAL A 256 8.56 -12.49 4.54
CA VAL A 256 8.08 -13.31 3.45
C VAL A 256 9.13 -14.37 3.17
N GLN A 257 8.77 -15.64 3.36
CA GLN A 257 9.64 -16.77 3.13
C GLN A 257 9.40 -17.36 1.75
N LEU A 258 10.49 -17.77 1.10
CA LEU A 258 10.49 -18.47 -0.18
C LEU A 258 11.68 -19.40 -0.28
N GLN A 259 11.54 -20.37 -1.18
CA GLN A 259 12.57 -21.35 -1.43
C GLN A 259 12.62 -21.68 -2.92
N GLU A 260 13.82 -22.00 -3.40
CA GLU A 260 14.06 -22.36 -4.79
C GLU A 260 13.28 -23.63 -5.16
N VAL A 261 12.81 -23.67 -6.40
CA VAL A 261 12.07 -24.80 -6.96
C VAL A 261 13.00 -25.61 -7.84
N VAL A 262 12.89 -26.94 -7.79
CA VAL A 262 13.60 -27.82 -8.73
C VAL A 262 13.01 -27.64 -10.14
N HIS A 263 13.79 -27.06 -11.06
CA HIS A 263 13.37 -26.92 -12.46
C HIS A 263 13.27 -28.27 -13.15
N VAL A 264 12.04 -28.69 -13.46
CA VAL A 264 11.78 -29.83 -14.34
C VAL A 264 11.55 -29.30 -15.75
N THR A 265 12.48 -29.57 -16.67
CA THR A 265 12.30 -29.28 -18.09
C THR A 265 11.27 -30.24 -18.68
N VAL A 266 10.03 -29.77 -18.88
CA VAL A 266 8.99 -30.55 -19.56
C VAL A 266 9.14 -30.47 -21.07
N ALA A 267 8.86 -31.57 -21.77
CA ALA A 267 8.90 -31.58 -23.23
C ALA A 267 7.76 -30.72 -23.81
N PRO A 268 7.95 -30.08 -25.00
CA PRO A 268 6.88 -29.30 -25.63
C PRO A 268 5.62 -30.14 -25.85
N GLY A 269 4.52 -29.75 -25.21
CA GLY A 269 3.22 -30.45 -25.28
C GLY A 269 2.86 -31.28 -24.04
N GLU A 270 3.77 -31.46 -23.09
CA GLU A 270 3.46 -32.04 -21.79
C GLU A 270 2.87 -30.99 -20.84
N ILE A 271 2.05 -31.46 -19.90
CA ILE A 271 1.44 -30.60 -18.88
C ILE A 271 2.58 -30.12 -17.96
N PRO A 272 2.71 -28.80 -17.71
CA PRO A 272 3.69 -28.29 -16.75
C PRO A 272 3.53 -29.00 -15.40
N THR A 273 4.60 -29.68 -14.96
CA THR A 273 4.61 -30.32 -13.65
C THR A 273 4.58 -29.26 -12.57
N ARG A 274 3.89 -29.55 -11.46
CA ARG A 274 3.80 -28.61 -10.34
C ARG A 274 5.21 -28.31 -9.81
N PRO A 275 5.53 -27.03 -9.52
CA PRO A 275 6.76 -26.65 -8.83
C PRO A 275 6.93 -27.44 -7.52
N VAL A 276 8.03 -28.19 -7.40
CA VAL A 276 8.44 -28.90 -6.18
C VAL A 276 9.58 -28.14 -5.54
N ILE A 277 9.49 -27.94 -4.22
CA ILE A 277 10.50 -27.24 -3.43
C ILE A 277 11.81 -28.03 -3.45
N ASP A 278 12.94 -27.36 -3.61
CA ASP A 278 14.26 -27.97 -3.42
C ASP A 278 14.64 -27.90 -1.92
N GLU A 279 14.43 -29.01 -1.20
CA GLU A 279 14.75 -29.12 0.23
C GLU A 279 16.26 -28.93 0.53
N ALA A 280 17.14 -29.10 -0.46
CA ALA A 280 18.58 -28.88 -0.26
C ALA A 280 18.96 -27.39 -0.26
N LYS A 281 18.08 -26.51 -0.73
CA LYS A 281 18.32 -25.06 -0.79
C LYS A 281 17.77 -24.38 0.46
N PRO A 282 18.52 -23.42 1.03
CA PRO A 282 18.08 -22.72 2.23
C PRO A 282 16.85 -21.86 1.97
N VAL A 283 16.01 -21.70 2.99
CA VAL A 283 14.87 -20.78 2.95
C VAL A 283 15.37 -19.34 2.91
N VAL A 284 14.90 -18.57 1.95
CA VAL A 284 15.17 -17.15 1.81
C VAL A 284 14.05 -16.36 2.49
N SER A 285 14.41 -15.53 3.45
CA SER A 285 13.49 -14.70 4.22
C SER A 285 13.68 -13.22 3.88
N VAL A 286 12.69 -12.64 3.20
CA VAL A 286 12.66 -11.21 2.89
C VAL A 286 11.97 -10.47 4.03
N ILE A 287 12.72 -9.64 4.73
CA ILE A 287 12.24 -8.88 5.87
C ILE A 287 11.96 -7.45 5.41
N MET A 288 10.71 -7.02 5.59
CA MET A 288 10.23 -5.73 5.14
C MET A 288 9.59 -4.94 6.28
N VAL A 289 9.69 -3.63 6.20
CA VAL A 289 8.93 -2.68 7.02
C VAL A 289 7.84 -2.02 6.20
N ARG A 290 6.68 -1.79 6.82
CA ARG A 290 5.62 -0.99 6.23
C ARG A 290 5.96 0.49 6.37
N ASP A 291 6.39 1.11 5.29
CA ASP A 291 6.38 2.57 5.21
C ASP A 291 4.94 3.04 4.94
N LEU A 292 4.45 3.95 5.78
CA LEU A 292 3.12 4.56 5.66
C LEU A 292 3.13 5.80 4.75
N GLY A 293 4.30 6.25 4.36
CA GLY A 293 4.50 7.42 3.53
C GLY A 293 3.97 8.70 4.17
N SER A 294 3.85 9.74 3.35
CA SER A 294 3.47 11.09 3.80
C SER A 294 2.32 11.67 2.97
N VAL A 295 1.38 10.83 2.53
CA VAL A 295 0.29 11.16 1.60
C VAL A 295 -0.37 12.51 1.93
N ARG A 296 -0.66 12.74 3.21
CA ARG A 296 -1.41 13.91 3.70
C ARG A 296 -0.54 15.11 4.10
N LEU A 297 0.77 14.94 4.22
CA LEU A 297 1.66 15.99 4.72
C LEU A 297 1.74 17.19 3.76
N ARG A 298 2.02 16.95 2.48
CA ARG A 298 2.14 18.02 1.47
C ARG A 298 0.83 18.81 1.31
N PRO A 299 -0.35 18.17 1.17
CA PRO A 299 -1.61 18.92 1.15
C PRO A 299 -1.88 19.73 2.43
N ALA A 300 -1.54 19.19 3.60
CA ALA A 300 -1.70 19.92 4.87
C ALA A 300 -0.84 21.19 4.92
N LEU A 301 0.41 21.11 4.45
CA LEU A 301 1.29 22.28 4.37
C LEU A 301 0.74 23.35 3.43
N VAL A 302 0.20 22.96 2.27
CA VAL A 302 -0.45 23.88 1.32
C VAL A 302 -1.70 24.51 1.95
N ALA A 303 -2.50 23.75 2.69
CA ALA A 303 -3.70 24.24 3.37
C ALA A 303 -3.35 25.29 4.43
N LEU A 304 -2.39 24.98 5.30
CA LEU A 304 -1.93 25.91 6.34
C LEU A 304 -1.29 27.16 5.73
N GLY A 305 -0.41 26.99 4.75
CA GLY A 305 0.25 28.12 4.06
C GLY A 305 -0.77 29.05 3.38
N SER A 306 -1.73 28.49 2.65
CA SER A 306 -2.78 29.26 1.98
C SER A 306 -3.71 29.95 2.99
N LEU A 307 -4.04 29.28 4.10
CA LEU A 307 -4.88 29.83 5.17
C LEU A 307 -4.22 31.04 5.82
N PHE A 308 -2.93 30.97 6.13
CA PHE A 308 -2.21 32.11 6.72
C PHE A 308 -2.15 33.31 5.78
N ILE A 309 -1.89 33.08 4.50
CA ILE A 309 -1.88 34.16 3.50
C ILE A 309 -3.29 34.76 3.34
N PHE A 310 -4.32 33.91 3.28
CA PHE A 310 -5.71 34.35 3.22
C PHE A 310 -6.09 35.25 4.41
N ILE A 311 -5.79 34.81 5.63
CA ILE A 311 -6.06 35.58 6.85
C ILE A 311 -5.31 36.92 6.83
N ALA A 312 -4.04 36.94 6.41
CA ALA A 312 -3.25 38.17 6.30
C ALA A 312 -3.88 39.17 5.30
N LEU A 313 -4.33 38.70 4.13
CA LEU A 313 -4.99 39.53 3.13
C LEU A 313 -6.35 40.05 3.60
N CYS A 314 -7.16 39.21 4.25
CA CYS A 314 -8.40 39.63 4.88
C CYS A 314 -8.17 40.68 5.97
N TYR A 315 -7.11 40.52 6.77
CA TYR A 315 -6.73 41.49 7.78
C TYR A 315 -6.35 42.85 7.15
N TRP A 316 -5.58 42.85 6.05
CA TRP A 316 -5.24 44.09 5.34
C TRP A 316 -6.47 44.78 4.74
N LEU A 317 -7.42 44.02 4.18
CA LEU A 317 -8.70 44.55 3.72
C LEU A 317 -9.50 45.17 4.87
N HIS A 318 -9.54 44.50 6.02
CA HIS A 318 -10.24 44.99 7.21
C HIS A 318 -9.65 46.30 7.75
N VAL A 319 -8.32 46.39 7.82
CA VAL A 319 -7.63 47.62 8.24
C VAL A 319 -7.95 48.76 7.27
N ARG A 320 -7.86 48.50 5.96
CA ARG A 320 -8.23 49.48 4.93
C ARG A 320 -9.66 49.95 5.08
N ASP A 321 -10.62 49.05 5.27
CA ASP A 321 -12.03 49.40 5.37
C ASP A 321 -12.31 50.29 6.58
N LYS A 322 -11.62 50.05 7.71
CA LYS A 322 -11.65 50.96 8.88
C LYS A 322 -11.11 52.36 8.54
N GLU A 323 -9.99 52.47 7.84
CA GLU A 323 -9.43 53.77 7.44
C GLU A 323 -10.34 54.54 6.47
N VAL A 324 -11.07 53.84 5.60
CA VAL A 324 -12.04 54.45 4.69
C VAL A 324 -13.27 54.94 5.47
N MET A 325 -13.77 54.16 6.43
CA MET A 325 -14.87 54.57 7.30
C MET A 325 -14.49 55.79 8.14
N ALA A 326 -13.32 55.79 8.77
CA ALA A 326 -12.83 56.92 9.55
C ALA A 326 -12.73 58.22 8.72
N ARG A 327 -12.18 58.14 7.50
CA ARG A 327 -12.13 59.31 6.59
C ARG A 327 -13.50 59.80 6.15
N ARG A 328 -14.47 58.90 5.99
CA ARG A 328 -15.86 59.29 5.70
C ARG A 328 -16.50 60.02 6.87
N GLU A 329 -16.31 59.52 8.09
CA GLU A 329 -16.79 60.18 9.31
C GLU A 329 -16.16 61.56 9.50
N GLU A 330 -14.86 61.73 9.23
CA GLU A 330 -14.20 63.05 9.28
C GLU A 330 -14.77 64.02 8.23
N PHE A 331 -15.03 63.52 7.01
CA PHE A 331 -15.63 64.33 5.95
C PHE A 331 -17.06 64.77 6.30
N GLU A 332 -17.87 63.86 6.86
CA GLU A 332 -19.23 64.19 7.33
C GLU A 332 -19.21 65.20 8.49
N LYS A 333 -18.22 65.12 9.39
CA LYS A 333 -18.05 66.09 10.49
C LYS A 333 -17.59 67.47 10.03
N ASN A 334 -16.75 67.54 9.00
CA ASN A 334 -16.17 68.79 8.49
C ASN A 334 -16.98 69.42 7.33
N GLY A 335 -17.97 68.71 6.80
CA GLY A 335 -18.80 69.12 5.66
C GLY A 335 -20.12 69.82 6.01
N ASN A 336 -20.37 70.11 7.29
CA ASN A 336 -21.44 70.99 7.78
C ASN A 336 -20.88 72.32 8.29
#